data_AF-A0A9D1JAK7-F1
#
_entry.id   AF-A0A9D1JAK7-F1
#
_cell.length_a   1.000
_cell.length_b   1.000
_cell.length_c   1.000
_cell.angle_alpha   90.00
_cell.angle_beta   90.00
_cell.angle_gamma   90.00
#
_symmetry.space_group_name_H-M   'P 1'
#
loop_
_entity.id
_entity.type
_entity.pdbx_description
1 polymer ?
#
loop_
_entity_poly.entity_id
_entity_poly.type
_entity_poly.pdbx_seq_one_letter_code
_entity_poly.pdbx_strand_id
1 'polypeptide(L)'
;MSKVAVMTDSNSGITQSQAKELGITVVPMPFYIDGKLYYEDIDLTQEDFYRMLEKGGDISTSMPAVGDLIDRWEALLKDYDEIVYIPMSSG
;
A
#
# COMPACT_ATOMS: atom_id res chain seq x y z
N MET A 1 -16.95 3.16 -23.27
CA MET A 1 -16.02 3.93 -22.41
C MET A 1 -14.94 2.96 -21.97
N SER A 2 -13.68 3.39 -21.87
CA SER A 2 -12.60 2.56 -21.32
C SER A 2 -12.91 2.25 -19.84
N LYS A 3 -12.57 1.04 -19.41
CA LYS A 3 -12.68 0.64 -18.02
C LYS A 3 -11.37 1.00 -17.31
N VAL A 4 -11.42 1.99 -16.43
CA VAL A 4 -10.24 2.53 -15.71
C VAL A 4 -10.14 1.93 -14.32
N ALA A 5 -8.98 1.39 -13.97
CA ALA A 5 -8.66 1.00 -12.60
C ALA A 5 -8.04 2.18 -11.84
N VAL A 6 -8.41 2.35 -10.57
CA VAL A 6 -7.79 3.32 -9.67
C VAL A 6 -6.87 2.58 -8.70
N MET A 7 -5.64 3.05 -8.59
CA MET A 7 -4.65 2.51 -7.67
C MET A 7 -4.02 3.63 -6.86
N THR A 8 -3.67 3.33 -5.62
CA THR A 8 -2.87 4.18 -4.72
C THR A 8 -1.98 3.30 -3.83
N ASP A 9 -1.28 3.88 -2.87
CA ASP A 9 -0.48 3.16 -1.88
C ASP A 9 -0.98 3.40 -0.45
N SER A 10 -0.41 2.67 0.52
CA SER A 10 -0.84 2.75 1.92
C SER A 10 -0.59 4.12 2.57
N ASN A 11 0.24 5.00 2.00
CA ASN A 11 0.43 6.36 2.52
C ASN A 11 -0.77 7.28 2.23
N SER A 12 -1.73 6.87 1.40
CA SER A 12 -2.98 7.60 1.16
C SER A 12 -3.90 7.67 2.39
N GLY A 13 -3.68 6.79 3.39
CA GLY A 13 -4.52 6.70 4.59
C GLY A 13 -5.87 6.01 4.37
N ILE A 14 -6.12 5.45 3.19
CA ILE A 14 -7.28 4.59 2.94
C ILE A 14 -7.05 3.21 3.56
N THR A 15 -8.03 2.69 4.29
CA THR A 15 -7.94 1.33 4.82
C THR A 15 -8.21 0.30 3.71
N GLN A 16 -7.75 -0.94 3.90
CA GLN A 16 -8.02 -2.03 2.96
C GLN A 16 -9.53 -2.30 2.77
N SER A 17 -10.33 -2.08 3.81
CA SER A 17 -11.79 -2.24 3.74
C SER A 17 -12.46 -1.16 2.90
N GLN A 18 -12.05 0.11 3.08
CA GLN A 18 -12.53 1.23 2.27
C GLN A 18 -12.12 1.07 0.81
N ALA A 19 -10.87 0.67 0.56
CA ALA A 19 -10.37 0.43 -0.79
C ALA A 19 -11.18 -0.65 -1.51
N LYS A 20 -11.51 -1.74 -0.82
CA LYS A 20 -12.35 -2.81 -1.36
C LYS A 20 -13.77 -2.34 -1.69
N GLU A 21 -14.39 -1.54 -0.83
CA GLU A 21 -15.74 -0.98 -1.07
C GLU A 21 -15.75 -0.05 -2.29
N LEU A 22 -14.69 0.74 -2.47
CA LEU A 22 -14.55 1.71 -3.55
C LEU A 22 -13.98 1.11 -4.86
N GLY A 23 -13.57 -0.16 -4.85
CA GLY A 23 -12.90 -0.80 -6.00
C GLY A 23 -11.51 -0.22 -6.31
N ILE A 24 -10.84 0.31 -5.29
CA ILE A 24 -9.48 0.89 -5.38
C ILE A 24 -8.47 -0.21 -5.02
N THR A 25 -7.40 -0.30 -5.80
CA THR A 25 -6.26 -1.16 -5.47
C THR A 25 -5.26 -0.39 -4.62
N VAL A 26 -4.80 -0.98 -3.52
CA VAL A 26 -3.76 -0.40 -2.65
C VAL A 26 -2.48 -1.20 -2.78
N VAL A 27 -1.38 -0.49 -3.05
CA VAL A 27 -0.01 -1.03 -2.96
C VAL A 27 0.44 -0.91 -1.49
N PRO A 28 0.67 -2.03 -0.79
CA PRO A 28 1.13 -1.98 0.58
C PRO A 28 2.59 -1.54 0.64
N MET A 29 2.88 -0.49 1.40
CA MET A 29 4.24 0.01 1.59
C MET A 29 4.90 -0.73 2.76
N PRO A 30 6.09 -1.31 2.55
CA PRO A 30 6.81 -2.02 3.59
C PRO A 30 7.40 -1.07 4.65
N PHE A 31 7.33 -1.48 5.91
CA PHE A 31 8.08 -0.88 7.01
C PHE A 31 8.74 -1.93 7.89
N TYR A 32 9.80 -1.54 8.59
CA TYR A 32 10.55 -2.38 9.50
C TYR A 32 10.37 -1.88 10.91
N ILE A 33 10.19 -2.82 11.85
CA ILE A 33 10.27 -2.56 13.29
C ILE A 33 11.33 -3.51 13.84
N ASP A 34 12.38 -2.96 14.44
CA ASP A 34 13.50 -3.71 15.01
C ASP A 34 14.10 -4.72 14.00
N GLY A 35 14.24 -4.28 12.74
CA GLY A 35 14.78 -5.08 11.64
C GLY A 35 13.84 -6.13 11.04
N LYS A 36 12.61 -6.26 11.54
CA LYS A 36 11.59 -7.17 10.97
C LYS A 36 10.63 -6.41 10.06
N LEU A 37 10.39 -6.96 8.87
CA LEU A 37 9.47 -6.42 7.86
C LEU A 37 8.01 -6.64 8.25
N TYR A 38 7.18 -5.63 7.98
CA TYR A 38 5.74 -5.60 8.17
C TYR A 38 5.06 -4.79 7.06
N TYR A 39 3.78 -5.07 6.85
CA TYR A 39 2.86 -4.27 6.04
C TYR A 39 1.63 -3.85 6.86
N GLU A 40 1.22 -2.58 6.72
CA GLU A 40 0.10 -2.00 7.48
C GLU A 40 -1.22 -2.65 7.05
N ASP A 41 -2.08 -2.95 8.02
CA ASP A 41 -3.36 -3.63 7.82
C ASP A 41 -3.25 -5.03 7.16
N ILE A 42 -2.05 -5.61 7.12
CA ILE A 42 -1.77 -6.96 6.66
C ILE A 42 -1.10 -7.78 7.78
N ASP A 43 0.10 -7.36 8.21
CA ASP A 43 0.84 -8.05 9.27
C ASP A 43 0.71 -7.36 10.62
N LEU A 44 0.41 -6.06 10.61
CA LEU A 44 0.32 -5.23 11.81
C LEU A 44 -0.85 -4.27 11.69
N THR A 45 -1.67 -4.18 12.74
CA THR A 45 -2.73 -3.18 12.79
C THR A 45 -2.14 -1.78 12.96
N GLN A 46 -2.84 -0.77 12.48
CA GLN A 46 -2.45 0.62 12.68
C GLN A 46 -2.32 0.98 14.18
N GLU A 47 -3.18 0.43 15.05
CA GLU A 47 -3.06 0.61 16.49
C GLU A 47 -1.77 0.01 17.06
N ASP A 48 -1.40 -1.19 16.62
CA ASP A 48 -0.14 -1.82 17.03
C ASP A 48 1.08 -1.06 16.54
N PHE A 49 1.03 -0.54 15.31
CA PHE A 49 2.07 0.32 14.76
C PHE A 49 2.31 1.53 15.67
N TYR A 50 1.26 2.28 16.03
CA TYR A 50 1.37 3.43 16.93
C TYR A 50 1.86 3.03 18.32
N ARG A 51 1.41 1.89 18.87
CA ARG A 51 1.92 1.36 20.15
C ARG A 51 3.43 1.09 20.12
N MET A 52 3.97 0.59 19.02
CA MET A 52 5.40 0.34 18.87
C MET A 52 6.19 1.63 18.70
N LEU A 53 5.63 2.61 17.97
CA LEU A 53 6.21 3.93 17.79
C LEU A 53 6.33 4.67 19.14
N GLU A 54 5.30 4.60 20.00
CA GLU A 54 5.34 5.16 21.36
C GLU A 54 6.38 4.50 22.27
N LYS A 55 6.67 3.22 22.05
CA LYS A 55 7.68 2.47 22.81
C LYS A 55 9.12 2.75 22.37
N GLY A 56 9.31 3.56 21.31
CA GLY A 56 10.62 3.89 20.77
C GLY A 56 11.28 2.74 20.00
N GLY A 57 10.47 1.85 19.40
CA GLY A 57 10.99 0.84 18.47
C GLY A 57 11.70 1.51 17.29
N ASP A 58 12.74 0.86 16.76
CA ASP A 58 13.46 1.38 15.59
C ASP A 58 12.62 1.14 14.34
N ILE A 59 12.00 2.22 13.84
CA ILE A 59 11.08 2.16 12.70
C ILE A 59 11.73 2.80 11.48
N SER A 60 11.79 2.04 10.39
CA SER A 60 12.21 2.54 9.08
C SER A 60 11.23 2.10 8.00
N THR A 61 11.11 2.90 6.95
CA THR A 61 10.24 2.59 5.80
C THR A 61 11.08 2.26 4.58
N SER A 62 10.48 1.56 3.62
CA SER A 62 11.10 1.36 2.30
C SER A 62 10.07 1.48 1.18
N MET A 63 10.57 1.72 -0.03
CA MET A 63 9.75 1.66 -1.23
C MET A 63 9.28 0.21 -1.47
N PRO A 64 8.13 0.01 -2.13
CA PRO A 64 7.70 -1.32 -2.51
C PRO A 64 8.67 -1.89 -3.55
N ALA A 65 8.74 -3.21 -3.65
CA ALA A 65 9.54 -3.80 -4.70
C ALA A 65 8.96 -3.41 -6.07
N VAL A 66 9.82 -3.02 -7.00
CA VAL A 66 9.39 -2.66 -8.36
C VAL A 66 8.63 -3.82 -9.04
N GLY A 67 9.03 -5.07 -8.75
CA GLY A 67 8.33 -6.26 -9.21
C GLY A 67 6.87 -6.33 -8.73
N ASP A 68 6.63 -6.07 -7.44
CA ASP A 68 5.28 -6.08 -6.86
C ASP A 68 4.36 -5.04 -7.52
N LEU A 69 4.92 -3.88 -7.90
CA LEU A 69 4.18 -2.83 -8.60
C LEU A 69 3.80 -3.28 -10.02
N ILE A 70 4.76 -3.87 -10.75
CA ILE A 70 4.55 -4.40 -12.11
C ILE A 70 3.50 -5.51 -12.09
N ASP A 71 3.61 -6.48 -11.17
CA ASP A 71 2.67 -7.60 -11.05
C ASP A 71 1.23 -7.12 -10.82
N ARG A 72 1.05 -6.04 -10.04
CA ARG A 72 -0.26 -5.42 -9.80
C ARG A 72 -0.82 -4.73 -11.04
N TRP A 73 0.02 -3.99 -11.76
CA TRP A 73 -0.39 -3.40 -13.02
C TRP A 73 -0.80 -4.45 -14.04
N GLU A 74 0.01 -5.51 -14.19
CA GLU A 74 -0.30 -6.63 -15.09
C GLU A 74 -1.59 -7.36 -14.68
N ALA A 75 -1.85 -7.53 -13.39
CA ALA A 75 -3.08 -8.12 -12.91
C ALA A 75 -4.31 -7.25 -13.25
N LEU A 76 -4.24 -5.93 -13.01
CA LEU A 76 -5.33 -5.00 -13.32
C LEU A 76 -5.60 -4.89 -14.81
N LEU A 77 -4.55 -4.82 -15.63
CA LEU A 77 -4.68 -4.69 -17.09
C LEU A 77 -5.26 -5.93 -17.79
N LYS A 78 -5.49 -7.04 -17.06
CA LYS A 78 -6.29 -8.17 -17.58
C LYS A 78 -7.77 -7.84 -17.65
N ASP A 79 -8.26 -7.03 -16.72
CA ASP A 79 -9.68 -6.72 -16.53
C ASP A 79 -10.03 -5.27 -16.84
N TYR A 80 -9.04 -4.38 -16.97
CA TYR A 80 -9.17 -2.95 -17.18
C TYR A 80 -8.31 -2.51 -18.37
N ASP A 81 -8.75 -1.45 -19.07
CA ASP A 81 -8.03 -0.93 -20.23
C ASP A 81 -6.90 0.03 -19.82
N GLU A 82 -7.07 0.72 -18.69
CA GLU A 82 -6.21 1.81 -18.24
C GLU A 82 -6.07 1.81 -16.71
N ILE A 83 -4.96 2.35 -16.20
CA ILE A 83 -4.71 2.52 -14.76
C ILE A 83 -4.42 3.99 -14.46
N VAL A 84 -5.12 4.55 -13.49
CA VAL A 84 -4.74 5.81 -12.83
C VAL A 84 -4.10 5.46 -11.49
N TYR A 85 -2.79 5.65 -11.40
CA TYR A 85 -2.03 5.44 -10.17
C TYR A 85 -1.74 6.79 -9.49
N ILE A 86 -2.20 6.95 -8.25
CA ILE A 86 -1.98 8.12 -7.41
C ILE A 86 -1.05 7.71 -6.26
N PRO A 87 0.29 7.77 -6.47
CA PRO A 87 1.25 7.42 -5.44
C PRO A 87 1.42 8.55 -4.41
N MET A 88 2.11 8.23 -3.33
CA MET A 88 2.68 9.19 -2.40
C MET A 88 3.54 10.24 -3.13
N SER A 89 3.70 11.41 -2.49
CA SER A 89 4.58 12.47 -2.99
C SER A 89 5.98 11.94 -3.31
N SER A 90 6.58 12.43 -4.39
CA SER A 90 7.96 12.11 -4.77
C SER A 90 9.02 12.79 -3.88
N GLY A 91 8.59 13.62 -2.91
CA GLY A 91 9.45 14.39 -2.01
C GLY A 91 8.80 14.66 -0.68
#